data_AF-A0A3B3UPR7-F1
#
_entry.id   AF-A0A3B3UPR7-F1
#
_cell.length_a   1.000
_cell.length_b   1.000
_cell.length_c   1.000
_cell.angle_alpha   90.00
_cell.angle_beta   90.00
_cell.angle_gamma   90.00
#
_symmetry.space_group_name_H-M   'P 1'
#
loop_
_entity.id
_entity.type
_entity.pdbx_description
1 polymer ?
#
loop_
_entity_poly.entity_id
_entity_poly.type
_entity_poly.pdbx_seq_one_letter_code
_entity_poly.pdbx_strand_id
1 'polypeptide(L)'
;MITNSVLVNRVKVAQDMPRGLGSMASPEVQAGSYETPTASELHRLMWTKKGGNNRMDEVYPRIYIGDMYAAKDKRTLQAHHITHVLNAADGKYNVFVHCAMGLSRSSTLVLAYLMIHENMTLVDAIKAVSANRNVSPNEGFLEQLRRLDTKLHCH
;
A
#
# COMPACT_ATOMS: atom_id res chain seq x y z
N MET A 1 -6.07 26.77 -1.15
CA MET A 1 -5.46 26.03 -2.27
C MET A 1 -3.98 25.91 -1.98
N ILE A 2 -3.52 24.72 -1.56
CA ILE A 2 -2.09 24.40 -1.54
C ILE A 2 -1.90 23.50 -2.75
N THR A 3 -1.04 23.95 -3.65
CA THR A 3 -0.86 23.46 -5.01
C THR A 3 -0.11 22.12 -5.03
N ASN A 4 -0.54 21.25 -5.96
CA ASN A 4 0.14 20.04 -6.40
C ASN A 4 1.57 20.35 -6.86
N SER A 5 2.57 20.28 -5.98
CA SER A 5 3.98 20.44 -6.38
C SER A 5 4.96 19.90 -5.35
N VAL A 6 4.89 18.62 -4.95
CA VAL A 6 6.09 17.89 -4.52
C VAL A 6 6.05 16.47 -5.08
N LEU A 7 6.86 16.32 -6.11
CA LEU A 7 7.42 15.11 -6.71
C LEU A 7 7.40 13.87 -5.81
N VAL A 8 6.65 12.87 -6.29
CA VAL A 8 7.09 11.50 -6.54
C VAL A 8 8.44 11.16 -5.91
N ASN A 9 8.42 10.38 -4.82
CA ASN A 9 9.54 9.50 -4.50
C ASN A 9 9.04 8.08 -4.31
N ARG A 10 9.63 7.20 -5.14
CA ARG A 10 9.35 5.79 -5.32
C ARG A 10 9.20 5.06 -3.98
N VAL A 11 8.04 4.46 -3.73
CA VAL A 11 7.98 3.29 -2.83
C VAL A 11 8.68 2.16 -3.58
N LYS A 12 9.99 2.00 -3.35
CA LYS A 12 10.66 0.74 -3.66
C LYS A 12 10.05 -0.30 -2.71
N VAL A 13 9.24 -1.19 -3.27
CA VAL A 13 8.95 -2.48 -2.65
C VAL A 13 10.31 -3.16 -2.46
N ALA A 14 10.64 -3.49 -1.22
CA ALA A 14 11.84 -4.23 -0.87
C ALA A 14 11.72 -5.65 -1.45
N GLN A 15 12.21 -5.84 -2.67
CA GLN A 15 12.49 -7.15 -3.24
C GLN A 15 13.95 -7.09 -3.73
N ASP A 16 14.80 -7.80 -2.98
CA ASP A 16 16.18 -8.19 -3.24
C ASP A 16 17.29 -7.11 -3.28
N MET A 17 18.23 -7.22 -2.34
CA MET A 17 19.56 -6.62 -2.40
C MET A 17 20.64 -7.70 -2.11
N PRO A 18 21.75 -7.73 -2.87
CA PRO A 18 22.76 -8.78 -2.80
C PRO A 18 23.82 -8.54 -1.72
N ARG A 19 24.52 -9.63 -1.37
CA ARG A 19 25.60 -9.72 -0.36
C ARG A 19 26.86 -8.99 -0.83
N GLY A 20 27.55 -8.29 0.08
CA GLY A 20 29.00 -8.07 -0.06
C GLY A 20 29.63 -6.84 0.63
N LEU A 21 30.37 -7.13 1.71
CA LEU A 21 31.61 -6.52 2.22
C LEU A 21 31.66 -5.04 2.67
N GLY A 22 32.15 -4.83 3.92
CA GLY A 22 33.19 -3.82 4.17
C GLY A 22 33.14 -2.98 5.46
N SER A 23 33.47 -3.59 6.60
CA SER A 23 34.24 -3.07 7.76
C SER A 23 34.04 -1.63 8.30
N MET A 24 33.51 -1.51 9.52
CA MET A 24 34.24 -1.07 10.73
C MET A 24 33.30 -0.98 11.95
N ALA A 25 33.56 -1.90 12.89
CA ALA A 25 33.14 -2.09 14.29
C ALA A 25 31.96 -1.33 14.93
N SER A 26 31.02 -2.12 15.47
CA SER A 26 30.17 -1.78 16.62
C SER A 26 30.03 -3.04 17.51
N PRO A 27 29.83 -2.87 18.83
CA PRO A 27 30.25 -3.82 19.85
C PRO A 27 29.49 -5.15 19.79
N GLU A 28 30.19 -6.22 20.16
CA GLU A 28 29.71 -7.61 20.17
C GLU A 28 28.45 -7.78 21.03
N VAL A 29 27.30 -7.84 20.36
CA VAL A 29 26.06 -8.34 20.95
C VAL A 29 26.04 -9.86 20.75
N GLN A 30 25.95 -10.61 21.85
CA GLN A 30 25.73 -12.05 21.84
C GLN A 30 24.57 -12.40 20.89
N ALA A 31 24.91 -13.07 19.78
CA ALA A 31 24.00 -13.41 18.71
C ALA A 31 23.09 -14.59 19.10
N GLY A 32 22.10 -14.32 19.97
CA GLY A 32 20.89 -15.13 19.95
C GLY A 32 20.22 -14.93 18.59
N SER A 33 19.97 -16.00 17.85
CA SER A 33 19.23 -15.89 16.59
C SER A 33 17.84 -15.34 16.87
N TYR A 34 17.54 -14.17 16.30
CA TYR A 34 16.18 -13.65 16.35
C TYR A 34 15.25 -14.62 15.63
N GLU A 35 14.24 -15.09 16.36
CA GLU A 35 13.09 -15.76 15.79
C GLU A 35 11.89 -14.82 15.88
N THR A 36 11.16 -14.69 14.77
CA THR A 36 9.97 -13.84 14.74
C THR A 36 8.86 -14.51 15.57
N PRO A 37 8.31 -13.86 16.61
CA PRO A 37 7.22 -14.42 17.40
C PRO A 37 5.98 -14.69 16.55
N THR A 38 5.09 -15.54 17.06
CA THR A 38 3.81 -15.83 16.39
C THR A 38 2.92 -14.58 16.32
N ALA A 39 1.98 -14.57 15.38
CA ALA A 39 1.02 -13.46 15.22
C ALA A 39 0.23 -13.17 16.53
N SER A 40 -0.10 -14.21 17.29
CA SER A 40 -0.80 -14.09 18.58
C SER A 40 0.06 -13.40 19.64
N GLU A 41 1.35 -13.73 19.69
CA GLU A 41 2.31 -13.09 20.62
C GLU A 41 2.56 -11.63 20.24
N LEU A 42 2.69 -11.34 18.94
CA LEU A 42 2.80 -9.97 18.43
C LEU A 42 1.54 -9.13 18.75
N HIS A 43 0.35 -9.70 18.57
CA HIS A 43 -0.90 -9.01 18.91
C HIS A 43 -1.02 -8.71 20.41
N ARG A 44 -0.59 -9.66 21.27
CA ARG A 44 -0.53 -9.43 22.71
C ARG A 44 0.46 -8.32 23.07
N LEU A 45 1.61 -8.24 22.39
CA LEU A 45 2.58 -7.18 22.59
C LEU A 45 2.01 -5.78 22.26
N MET A 46 1.21 -5.67 21.19
CA MET A 46 0.56 -4.40 20.82
C MET A 46 -0.39 -3.88 21.90
N TRP A 47 -1.09 -4.77 22.59
CA TRP A 47 -2.12 -4.40 23.57
C TRP A 47 -1.64 -4.30 25.02
N THR A 48 -0.35 -4.54 25.27
CA THR A 48 0.23 -4.56 26.62
C THR A 48 0.97 -3.27 27.00
N LYS A 49 1.13 -2.30 26.07
CA LYS A 49 1.96 -1.11 26.29
C LYS A 49 1.17 0.19 26.52
N LYS A 50 1.74 1.04 27.40
CA LYS A 50 1.32 2.38 27.85
C LYS A 50 1.44 3.47 26.74
N GLY A 51 0.77 3.32 25.61
CA GLY A 51 0.63 4.42 24.66
C GLY A 51 -0.35 5.48 25.19
N GLY A 52 -0.06 6.77 24.95
CA GLY A 52 -1.06 7.82 25.16
C GLY A 52 -2.15 7.72 24.08
N ASN A 53 -3.38 8.13 24.40
CA ASN A 53 -4.45 8.30 23.41
C ASN A 53 -4.45 9.73 22.85
N ASN A 54 -3.26 10.32 22.64
CA ASN A 54 -3.18 11.67 22.11
C ASN A 54 -3.55 11.64 20.63
N ARG A 55 -3.91 12.81 20.09
CA ARG A 55 -4.20 12.93 18.65
C ARG A 55 -2.96 12.78 17.78
N MET A 56 -1.78 12.97 18.35
CA MET A 56 -0.48 12.80 17.69
C MET A 56 0.56 12.40 18.74
N ASP A 57 1.33 11.36 18.45
CA ASP A 57 2.40 10.87 19.32
C ASP A 57 3.68 10.64 18.50
N GLU A 58 4.83 11.00 19.08
CA GLU A 58 6.14 10.64 18.53
C GLU A 58 6.40 9.16 18.84
N VAL A 59 6.37 8.31 17.81
CA VAL A 59 6.53 6.86 17.96
C VAL A 59 7.97 6.41 17.76
N TYR A 60 8.77 7.25 17.12
CA TYR A 60 10.21 7.09 16.91
C TYR A 60 10.81 8.48 16.65
N PRO A 61 12.09 8.76 16.94
CA PRO A 61 12.67 10.09 16.73
C PRO A 61 12.34 10.68 15.35
N ARG A 62 11.60 11.80 15.36
CA ARG A 62 11.08 12.54 14.19
C ARG A 62 10.06 11.78 13.33
N ILE A 63 9.45 10.72 13.86
CA ILE A 63 8.35 9.97 13.24
C ILE A 63 7.16 10.02 14.17
N TYR A 64 6.08 10.60 13.66
CA TYR A 64 4.84 10.80 14.38
C TYR A 64 3.73 9.96 13.77
N ILE A 65 2.87 9.39 14.62
CA ILE A 65 1.58 8.83 14.20
C ILE A 65 0.51 9.74 14.79
N GLY A 66 -0.42 10.19 13.96
CA GLY A 66 -1.53 11.04 14.39
C GLY A 66 -2.82 10.74 13.65
N ASP A 67 -3.93 11.20 14.22
CA ASP A 67 -5.26 11.05 13.65
C ASP A 67 -5.58 12.16 12.63
N MET A 68 -6.80 12.11 12.07
CA MET A 68 -7.29 13.12 11.11
C MET A 68 -7.29 14.53 11.71
N TYR A 69 -7.55 14.69 13.00
CA TYR A 69 -7.63 16.01 13.63
C TYR A 69 -6.23 16.63 13.77
N ALA A 70 -5.24 15.83 14.17
CA ALA A 70 -3.84 16.26 14.18
C ALA A 70 -3.36 16.65 12.77
N ALA A 71 -3.74 15.88 11.74
CA ALA A 71 -3.38 16.18 10.35
C ALA A 71 -3.98 17.51 9.84
N LYS A 72 -5.10 17.97 10.40
CA LYS A 72 -5.74 19.25 10.03
C LYS A 72 -5.26 20.45 10.88
N ASP A 73 -4.65 20.20 12.03
CA ASP A 73 -4.18 21.24 12.93
C ASP A 73 -2.78 21.74 12.53
N LYS A 74 -2.78 22.80 11.72
CA LYS A 74 -1.54 23.47 11.28
C LYS A 74 -0.68 23.96 12.44
N ARG A 75 -1.27 24.37 13.57
CA ARG A 75 -0.50 24.90 14.70
C ARG A 75 0.29 23.78 15.36
N THR A 76 -0.36 22.64 15.58
CA THR A 76 0.29 21.43 16.11
C THR A 76 1.39 20.94 15.16
N LEU A 77 1.11 20.84 13.86
CA LEU A 77 2.13 20.42 12.87
C LEU A 77 3.33 21.38 12.85
N GLN A 78 3.10 22.69 12.93
CA GLN A 78 4.18 23.70 12.98
C GLN A 78 4.97 23.64 14.28
N ALA A 79 4.30 23.47 15.43
CA ALA A 79 4.94 23.37 16.74
C ALA A 79 5.88 22.15 16.85
N HIS A 80 5.54 21.06 16.15
CA HIS A 80 6.37 19.85 16.06
C HIS A 80 7.34 19.84 14.86
N HIS A 81 7.45 20.95 14.12
CA HIS A 81 8.31 21.08 12.95
C HIS A 81 8.08 19.98 11.89
N ILE A 82 6.83 19.56 11.71
CA ILE A 82 6.47 18.55 10.70
C ILE A 82 6.67 19.16 9.31
N THR A 83 7.55 18.52 8.53
CA THR A 83 7.89 18.95 7.15
C THR A 83 7.14 18.18 6.07
N HIS A 84 6.69 16.96 6.39
CA HIS A 84 6.02 16.05 5.45
C HIS A 84 4.88 15.34 6.15
N VAL A 85 3.72 15.25 5.49
CA VAL A 85 2.55 14.50 5.97
C VAL A 85 2.25 13.40 4.96
N LEU A 86 2.31 12.14 5.40
CA LEU A 86 1.85 11.00 4.62
C LEU A 86 0.41 10.69 5.01
N ASN A 87 -0.54 10.99 4.14
CA ASN A 87 -1.94 10.68 4.38
C ASN A 87 -2.27 9.26 3.90
N ALA A 88 -2.32 8.30 4.83
CA ALA A 88 -2.72 6.92 4.56
C ALA A 88 -4.23 6.72 4.32
N ALA A 89 -5.02 7.80 4.44
CA ALA A 89 -6.46 7.84 4.19
C ALA A 89 -6.82 8.84 3.06
N ASP A 90 -5.86 9.21 2.19
CA ASP A 90 -6.12 10.15 1.11
C ASP A 90 -6.92 9.51 -0.02
N GLY A 91 -7.94 10.20 -0.53
CA GLY A 91 -8.86 9.68 -1.54
C GLY A 91 -10.24 9.35 -0.98
N LYS A 92 -11.28 9.60 -1.78
CA LYS A 92 -12.67 9.32 -1.41
C LYS A 92 -12.89 7.83 -1.12
N TYR A 93 -12.14 6.96 -1.81
CA TYR A 93 -12.07 5.52 -1.61
C TYR A 93 -10.70 4.99 -2.08
N ASN A 94 -9.87 4.48 -1.15
CA ASN A 94 -8.71 3.65 -1.51
C ASN A 94 -9.14 2.19 -1.51
N VAL A 95 -9.41 1.63 -2.70
CA VAL A 95 -9.90 0.26 -2.83
C VAL A 95 -8.75 -0.69 -3.13
N PHE A 96 -8.38 -1.50 -2.13
CA PHE A 96 -7.44 -2.59 -2.31
C PHE A 96 -8.19 -3.88 -2.68
N VAL A 97 -8.02 -4.33 -3.92
CA VAL A 97 -8.63 -5.59 -4.39
C VAL A 97 -7.57 -6.67 -4.41
N HIS A 98 -7.73 -7.70 -3.58
CA HIS A 98 -6.74 -8.78 -3.46
C HIS A 98 -7.36 -10.17 -3.64
N CYS A 99 -6.49 -11.13 -3.96
CA CYS A 99 -6.77 -12.56 -3.80
C CYS A 99 -5.54 -13.22 -3.17
N ALA A 100 -5.23 -14.49 -3.46
CA ALA A 100 -4.03 -15.13 -2.92
C ALA A 100 -2.72 -14.51 -3.46
N MET A 101 -2.61 -14.39 -4.79
CA MET A 101 -1.41 -13.85 -5.47
C MET A 101 -1.66 -12.52 -6.20
N GLY A 102 -2.91 -12.05 -6.20
CA GLY A 102 -3.31 -10.86 -6.95
C GLY A 102 -3.17 -11.01 -8.48
N LEU A 103 -3.16 -12.23 -9.02
CA LEU A 103 -2.96 -12.52 -10.44
C LEU A 103 -4.25 -12.81 -11.20
N SER A 104 -5.19 -13.55 -10.59
CA SER A 104 -6.35 -14.13 -11.29
C SER A 104 -7.67 -13.55 -10.80
N ARG A 105 -8.20 -13.99 -9.65
CA ARG A 105 -9.53 -13.56 -9.15
C ARG A 105 -9.66 -12.04 -9.00
N SER A 106 -8.70 -11.41 -8.33
CA SER A 106 -8.76 -9.97 -8.07
C SER A 106 -8.51 -9.13 -9.32
N SER A 107 -7.64 -9.58 -10.24
CA SER A 107 -7.42 -8.87 -11.50
C SER A 107 -8.63 -8.96 -12.41
N THR A 108 -9.32 -10.11 -12.46
CA THR A 108 -10.60 -10.26 -13.19
C THR A 108 -11.63 -9.25 -12.74
N LEU A 109 -11.80 -9.03 -11.43
CA LEU A 109 -12.74 -8.05 -10.91
C LEU A 109 -12.36 -6.61 -11.29
N VAL A 110 -11.06 -6.28 -11.24
CA VAL A 110 -10.57 -4.95 -11.66
C VAL A 110 -10.76 -4.74 -13.17
N LEU A 111 -10.48 -5.75 -13.99
CA LEU A 111 -10.70 -5.68 -15.44
C LEU A 111 -12.19 -5.45 -15.76
N ALA A 112 -13.08 -6.23 -15.13
CA ALA A 112 -14.52 -6.06 -15.30
C ALA A 112 -15.01 -4.68 -14.84
N TYR A 113 -14.47 -4.16 -13.72
CA TYR A 113 -14.78 -2.81 -13.23
C TYR A 113 -14.41 -1.74 -14.25
N LEU A 114 -13.21 -1.80 -14.81
CA LEU A 114 -12.75 -0.85 -15.84
C LEU A 114 -13.61 -0.93 -17.10
N MET A 115 -14.01 -2.14 -17.51
CA MET A 115 -14.89 -2.31 -18.66
C MET A 115 -16.27 -1.67 -18.44
N ILE A 116 -16.87 -1.89 -17.26
CA ILE A 116 -18.24 -1.45 -16.96
C ILE A 116 -18.30 0.04 -16.65
N HIS A 117 -17.34 0.57 -15.89
CA HIS A 117 -17.41 1.94 -15.35
C HIS A 117 -16.54 2.95 -16.09
N GLU A 118 -15.44 2.51 -16.69
CA GLU A 118 -14.53 3.38 -17.45
C GLU A 118 -14.70 3.20 -18.97
N ASN A 119 -15.71 2.42 -19.40
CA ASN A 119 -16.04 2.19 -20.81
C ASN A 119 -14.84 1.69 -21.63
N MET A 120 -14.02 0.83 -21.03
CA MET A 120 -12.86 0.21 -21.68
C MET A 120 -13.24 -1.10 -22.36
N THR A 121 -12.68 -1.37 -23.55
CA THR A 121 -12.71 -2.73 -24.11
C THR A 121 -11.89 -3.68 -23.22
N LEU A 122 -12.12 -5.00 -23.32
CA LEU A 122 -11.31 -5.98 -22.60
C LEU A 122 -9.81 -5.81 -22.89
N VAL A 123 -9.45 -5.50 -24.14
CA VAL A 123 -8.06 -5.28 -24.54
C VAL A 123 -7.47 -4.06 -23.85
N ASP A 124 -8.21 -2.95 -23.79
CA ASP A 124 -7.74 -1.71 -23.17
C ASP A 124 -7.61 -1.86 -21.65
N ALA A 125 -8.57 -2.53 -21.01
CA ALA A 125 -8.51 -2.85 -19.59
C ALA A 125 -7.29 -3.73 -19.27
N ILE A 126 -7.00 -4.76 -20.08
CA ILE A 126 -5.81 -5.60 -19.91
C ILE A 126 -4.53 -4.76 -20.06
N LYS A 127 -4.43 -3.91 -21.09
CA LYS A 127 -3.27 -3.03 -21.28
C LYS A 127 -3.06 -2.07 -20.10
N ALA A 128 -4.14 -1.45 -19.63
CA ALA A 128 -4.10 -0.51 -18.51
C ALA A 128 -3.59 -1.17 -17.22
N VAL A 129 -4.11 -2.36 -16.89
CA VAL A 129 -3.70 -3.07 -15.66
C VAL A 129 -2.31 -3.70 -15.82
N SER A 130 -2.01 -4.32 -16.97
CA SER A 130 -0.72 -4.99 -17.23
C SER A 130 0.46 -4.03 -17.33
N ALA A 131 0.24 -2.75 -17.61
CA ALA A 131 1.27 -1.72 -17.56
C ALA A 131 1.87 -1.53 -16.15
N ASN A 132 1.14 -1.87 -15.10
CA ASN A 132 1.55 -1.66 -13.70
C ASN A 132 1.63 -2.95 -12.88
N ARG A 133 0.96 -4.03 -13.31
CA ARG A 133 0.93 -5.30 -12.59
C ARG A 133 0.74 -6.48 -13.52
N ASN A 134 1.57 -7.52 -13.37
CA ASN A 134 1.33 -8.80 -14.05
C ASN A 134 -0.03 -9.36 -13.64
N VAL A 135 -0.86 -9.69 -14.63
CA VAL A 135 -2.16 -10.32 -14.43
C VAL A 135 -2.29 -11.57 -15.28
N SER A 136 -2.94 -12.57 -14.72
CA SER A 136 -3.22 -13.84 -15.38
C SER A 136 -4.55 -14.40 -14.83
N PRO A 137 -5.69 -13.84 -15.27
CA PRO A 137 -6.99 -14.50 -15.13
C PRO A 137 -6.93 -15.92 -15.69
N ASN A 138 -7.61 -16.87 -15.05
CA ASN A 138 -7.71 -18.21 -15.64
C ASN A 138 -8.61 -18.19 -16.88
N GLU A 139 -8.58 -19.26 -17.67
CA GLU A 139 -9.31 -19.37 -18.93
C GLU A 139 -10.83 -19.15 -18.75
N GLY A 140 -11.42 -19.69 -17.68
CA GLY A 140 -12.83 -19.48 -17.36
C GLY A 140 -13.17 -18.01 -17.11
N PHE A 141 -12.31 -17.28 -16.39
CA PHE A 141 -12.48 -15.84 -16.19
C PHE A 141 -12.25 -15.02 -17.46
N LEU A 142 -11.32 -15.42 -18.32
CA LEU A 142 -11.12 -14.77 -19.62
C LEU A 142 -12.35 -14.94 -20.51
N GLU A 143 -12.97 -16.12 -20.55
CA GLU A 143 -14.20 -16.33 -21.31
C GLU A 143 -15.38 -15.53 -20.74
N GLN A 144 -15.48 -15.42 -19.41
CA GLN A 144 -16.48 -14.55 -18.77
C GLN A 144 -16.26 -13.07 -19.11
N LEU A 145 -15.01 -12.60 -19.09
CA LEU A 145 -14.65 -11.25 -19.49
C LEU A 145 -14.92 -11.00 -20.97
N ARG A 146 -14.65 -11.97 -21.86
CA ARG A 146 -14.94 -11.87 -23.29
C ARG A 146 -16.44 -11.73 -23.56
N ARG A 147 -17.27 -12.52 -22.86
CA ARG A 147 -18.74 -12.39 -22.93
C ARG A 147 -19.21 -11.03 -22.44
N LEU A 148 -18.60 -10.50 -21.37
CA LEU A 148 -18.87 -9.14 -20.90
C LEU A 148 -18.51 -8.10 -21.97
N ASP A 149 -17.36 -8.24 -22.60
CA ASP A 149 -16.89 -7.32 -23.64
C ASP A 149 -17.84 -7.26 -24.84
N THR A 150 -18.29 -8.42 -25.34
CA THR A 150 -19.30 -8.49 -26.40
C THR A 150 -20.61 -7.82 -25.98
N LYS A 151 -21.06 -8.03 -24.73
CA LYS A 151 -22.30 -7.43 -24.22
C LYS A 151 -22.22 -5.90 -24.11
N LEU A 152 -21.04 -5.36 -23.81
CA LEU A 152 -20.84 -3.91 -23.64
C LEU A 152 -20.57 -3.17 -24.96
N HIS A 153 -19.94 -3.83 -25.93
CA HIS A 153 -19.38 -3.14 -27.10
C HIS A 153 -19.87 -3.64 -28.47
N CYS A 154 -20.59 -4.76 -28.56
CA CYS A 154 -21.22 -5.20 -29.80
C CYS A 154 -22.73 -4.96 -29.73
N HIS A 155 -23.24 -4.14 -30.66
CA HIS A 155 -24.66 -3.88 -30.90
C HIS A 155 -25.14 -4.61 -32.15
#